data_AF-R5LQW7-F1
#
_entry.id   AF-R5LQW7-F1
#
_cell.length_a   1.000
_cell.length_b   1.000
_cell.length_c   1.000
_cell.angle_alpha   90.00
_cell.angle_beta   90.00
_cell.angle_gamma   90.00
#
_symmetry.space_group_name_H-M   'P 1'
#
loop_
_entity.id
_entity.type
_entity.pdbx_description
1 polymer ?
#
loop_
_entity_poly.entity_id
_entity_poly.type
_entity_poly.pdbx_seq_one_letter_code
_entity_poly.pdbx_strand_id
1 'polypeptide(L)'
;MFKERREYMTELNPFKDNDPAIIQRLVFNLLNKGGKYSSADISIKLHISDPRGHIAKLRQKGVPILDEWCVSELGNRYKRYFIL
;
A
#
# COMPACT_ATOMS: atom_id res chain seq x y z
N MET A 1 3.56 -12.45 34.22
CA MET A 1 4.50 -11.36 33.89
C MET A 1 4.94 -11.29 32.41
N PHE A 2 4.51 -12.18 31.50
CA PHE A 2 4.73 -12.04 30.04
C PHE A 2 3.47 -11.64 29.24
N LYS A 3 2.27 -11.77 29.83
CA LYS A 3 1.00 -11.39 29.19
C LYS A 3 0.83 -9.86 29.12
N GLU A 4 1.04 -9.16 30.23
CA GLU A 4 0.89 -7.69 30.29
C GLU A 4 1.85 -6.95 29.35
N ARG A 5 3.11 -7.41 29.22
CA ARG A 5 4.09 -6.76 28.31
C ARG A 5 3.69 -6.88 26.85
N ARG A 6 3.00 -7.95 26.47
CA ARG A 6 2.50 -8.19 25.11
C ARG A 6 1.30 -7.29 24.80
N GLU A 7 0.40 -7.12 25.75
CA GLU A 7 -0.76 -6.24 25.63
C GLU A 7 -0.32 -4.76 25.58
N TYR A 8 0.61 -4.34 26.44
CA TYR A 8 1.21 -2.99 26.43
C TYR A 8 1.93 -2.66 25.10
N MET A 9 2.69 -3.62 24.55
CA MET A 9 3.32 -3.46 23.24
C MET A 9 2.32 -3.46 22.09
N THR A 10 1.12 -4.02 22.28
CA THR A 10 0.05 -4.02 21.28
C THR A 10 -0.70 -2.68 21.27
N GLU A 11 -0.85 -2.02 22.42
CA GLU A 11 -1.48 -0.70 22.52
C GLU A 11 -0.56 0.45 22.10
N LEU A 12 0.75 0.31 22.31
CA LEU A 12 1.76 1.27 21.85
C LEU A 12 2.30 0.99 20.45
N ASN A 13 1.70 0.04 19.71
CA ASN A 13 2.17 -0.27 18.37
C ASN A 13 1.63 0.79 17.38
N PRO A 14 2.45 1.72 16.86
CA PRO A 14 2.01 2.67 15.83
C PRO A 14 1.58 1.97 14.52
N PHE A 15 1.78 0.66 14.46
CA PHE A 15 1.40 -0.22 13.35
C PHE A 15 0.13 -1.05 13.64
N LYS A 16 -0.57 -0.83 14.76
CA LYS A 16 -1.85 -1.50 15.08
C LYS A 16 -2.94 -1.17 14.05
N ASP A 17 -2.81 -0.03 13.38
CA ASP A 17 -3.70 0.42 12.30
C ASP A 17 -3.43 -0.27 10.95
N ASN A 18 -2.51 -1.24 10.88
CA ASN A 18 -2.29 -2.09 9.71
C ASN A 18 -3.38 -3.14 9.49
N ASP A 19 -4.65 -2.82 9.81
CA ASP A 19 -5.76 -3.65 9.34
C ASP A 19 -5.66 -3.71 7.81
N PRO A 20 -5.51 -4.92 7.21
CA PRO A 20 -5.44 -5.07 5.77
C PRO A 20 -6.60 -4.38 5.05
N ALA A 21 -7.78 -4.26 5.68
CA ALA A 21 -8.93 -3.55 5.15
C ALA A 21 -8.73 -2.02 5.13
N ILE A 22 -8.14 -1.44 6.18
CA ILE A 22 -7.85 0.01 6.26
C ILE A 22 -6.80 0.39 5.22
N ILE A 23 -5.68 -0.35 5.13
CA ILE A 23 -4.64 -0.05 4.16
C ILE A 23 -5.16 -0.20 2.72
N GLN A 24 -5.95 -1.24 2.44
CA GLN A 24 -6.58 -1.40 1.12
C GLN A 24 -7.45 -0.20 0.77
N ARG A 25 -8.23 0.33 1.73
CA ARG A 25 -9.04 1.53 1.53
C ARG A 25 -8.18 2.77 1.26
N LEU A 26 -7.06 2.93 1.95
CA LEU A 26 -6.13 4.05 1.71
C LEU A 26 -5.48 3.98 0.33
N VAL A 27 -5.01 2.80 -0.08
CA VAL A 27 -4.45 2.57 -1.42
C VAL A 27 -5.51 2.84 -2.49
N PHE A 28 -6.72 2.31 -2.33
CA PHE A 28 -7.83 2.58 -3.24
C PHE A 28 -8.11 4.09 -3.34
N ASN A 29 -8.27 4.77 -2.21
CA ASN A 29 -8.54 6.21 -2.19
C ASN A 29 -7.42 7.04 -2.85
N LEU A 30 -6.16 6.65 -2.66
CA LEU A 30 -5.02 7.31 -3.32
C LEU A 30 -5.11 7.16 -4.84
N LEU A 31 -5.33 5.95 -5.35
CA LEU A 31 -5.41 5.70 -6.79
C LEU A 31 -6.69 6.31 -7.41
N ASN A 32 -7.80 6.31 -6.67
CA ASN A 32 -9.11 6.81 -7.13
C ASN A 32 -9.16 8.34 -7.22
N LYS A 33 -8.28 9.06 -6.51
CA LYS A 33 -8.08 10.51 -6.70
C LYS A 33 -7.45 10.85 -8.05
N GLY A 34 -6.99 9.85 -8.79
CA GLY A 34 -6.31 9.99 -10.07
C GLY A 34 -4.79 10.05 -9.92
N GLY A 35 -4.10 9.84 -11.04
CA GLY A 35 -2.64 9.79 -11.12
C GLY A 35 -2.07 8.39 -11.25
N LYS A 36 -0.77 8.32 -11.50
CA LYS A 36 -0.03 7.06 -11.66
C LYS A 36 1.09 7.01 -10.64
N TYR A 37 1.09 6.00 -9.79
CA TYR A 37 2.03 5.91 -8.66
C TYR A 37 2.82 4.63 -8.71
N SER A 38 4.14 4.70 -8.51
CA SER A 38 4.95 3.51 -8.29
C SER A 38 4.71 2.91 -6.90
N SER A 39 5.19 1.68 -6.68
CA SER A 39 5.18 1.09 -5.33
C SER A 39 5.91 1.98 -4.31
N ALA A 40 7.00 2.63 -4.71
CA ALA A 40 7.74 3.55 -3.85
C ALA A 40 6.92 4.79 -3.51
N ASP A 41 6.26 5.39 -4.51
CA ASP A 41 5.41 6.56 -4.29
C ASP A 41 4.27 6.27 -3.31
N ILE A 42 3.61 5.12 -3.45
CA ILE A 42 2.52 4.70 -2.57
C ILE A 42 3.05 4.44 -1.15
N SER A 43 4.20 3.77 -1.03
CA SER A 43 4.85 3.51 0.26
C SER A 43 5.17 4.82 1.00
N ILE A 44 5.73 5.80 0.30
CA ILE A 44 6.05 7.13 0.86
C ILE A 44 4.78 7.88 1.25
N LYS A 45 3.77 7.92 0.37
CA LYS A 45 2.54 8.71 0.61
C LYS A 45 1.67 8.16 1.73
N LEU A 46 1.64 6.84 1.90
CA LEU A 46 0.76 6.16 2.86
C LEU A 46 1.50 5.63 4.08
N HIS A 47 2.82 5.78 4.15
CA HIS A 47 3.68 5.25 5.21
C HIS A 47 3.50 3.74 5.43
N ILE A 48 3.38 2.98 4.35
CA ILE A 48 3.22 1.51 4.38
C ILE A 48 4.44 0.80 3.78
N SER A 49 4.79 -0.36 4.34
CA SER A 49 6.02 -1.09 3.96
C SER A 49 5.98 -1.64 2.53
N ASP A 50 4.94 -2.37 2.14
CA ASP A 50 4.80 -2.89 0.76
C ASP A 50 3.34 -2.79 0.27
N PRO A 51 3.04 -1.86 -0.66
CA PRO A 51 1.69 -1.69 -1.20
C PRO A 51 1.26 -2.82 -2.16
N ARG A 52 2.20 -3.61 -2.72
CA ARG A 52 1.90 -4.55 -3.82
C ARG A 52 0.87 -5.61 -3.42
N GLY A 53 0.97 -6.13 -2.19
CA GLY A 53 0.00 -7.09 -1.65
C GLY A 53 -1.41 -6.51 -1.55
N HIS A 54 -1.53 -5.23 -1.18
CA HIS A 54 -2.82 -4.54 -1.10
C HIS A 54 -3.40 -4.28 -2.49
N ILE A 55 -2.57 -3.88 -3.45
CA ILE A 55 -2.96 -3.70 -4.87
C ILE A 55 -3.47 -5.02 -5.45
N ALA A 56 -2.77 -6.13 -5.22
CA ALA A 56 -3.20 -7.45 -5.69
C ALA A 56 -4.56 -7.86 -5.11
N LYS A 57 -4.77 -7.64 -3.80
CA LYS A 57 -6.06 -7.91 -3.15
C LYS A 57 -7.18 -7.02 -3.69
N LEU A 58 -6.91 -5.75 -3.98
CA LEU A 58 -7.89 -4.85 -4.60
C LEU A 58 -8.28 -5.32 -6.02
N ARG A 59 -7.32 -5.79 -6.82
CA ARG A 59 -7.61 -6.41 -8.13
C ARG A 59 -8.47 -7.66 -7.99
N GLN A 60 -8.16 -8.53 -7.03
CA GLN A 60 -8.98 -9.73 -6.74
C GLN A 60 -10.42 -9.36 -6.34
N LYS A 61 -10.62 -8.19 -5.72
CA LYS A 61 -11.94 -7.64 -5.39
C LYS A 61 -12.65 -6.96 -6.57
N GLY A 62 -12.05 -6.95 -7.75
CA GLY A 62 -12.63 -6.36 -8.96
C GLY A 62 -12.34 -4.87 -9.17
N VAL A 63 -11.44 -4.27 -8.39
CA VAL A 63 -11.03 -2.87 -8.65
C VAL A 63 -10.17 -2.82 -9.92
N PRO A 64 -10.49 -1.98 -10.92
CA PRO A 64 -9.81 -1.94 -12.21
C PRO A 64 -8.47 -1.19 -12.14
N ILE A 65 -7.56 -1.64 -11.26
CA ILE A 65 -6.21 -1.08 -11.15
C ILE A 65 -5.37 -1.58 -12.31
N LEU A 66 -4.94 -0.69 -13.19
CA LEU A 66 -4.01 -0.97 -14.29
C LEU A 66 -2.56 -0.74 -13.84
N ASP A 67 -1.62 -1.25 -14.64
CA ASP A 67 -0.20 -0.95 -14.48
C ASP A 67 0.50 -0.70 -15.81
N GLU A 68 1.52 0.16 -15.77
CA GLU A 68 2.44 0.39 -16.89
C GLU A 68 3.89 0.20 -16.43
N TRP A 69 4.73 -0.28 -17.34
CA TRP A 69 6.17 -0.34 -17.14
C TRP A 69 6.80 1.01 -17.46
N CYS A 70 7.62 1.50 -16.53
CA CYS A 70 8.45 2.68 -16.69
C CYS A 70 9.93 2.30 -16.57
N VAL A 71 10.80 3.08 -17.19
CA VAL A 71 12.25 2.97 -17.06
C VAL A 71 12.75 4.21 -16.31
N SER A 72 13.58 4.02 -15.29
CA SER A 72 14.21 5.12 -14.57
C SER A 72 15.39 5.68 -15.37
N GLU A 73 15.88 6.85 -14.98
CA GLU A 73 17.09 7.45 -15.58
C GLU A 73 18.33 6.55 -15.46
N LEU A 74 18.37 5.69 -14.43
CA LEU A 74 19.41 4.69 -14.23
C LEU A 74 19.17 3.38 -15.00
N GLY A 75 18.17 3.32 -15.87
CA GLY A 75 17.81 2.13 -16.66
C GLY A 75 17.02 1.06 -15.91
N ASN A 76 16.68 1.28 -14.64
CA ASN A 76 15.91 0.31 -13.85
C ASN A 76 14.44 0.34 -14.24
N ARG A 77 13.82 -0.84 -14.36
CA ARG A 77 12.39 -0.95 -14.67
C ARG A 77 11.55 -0.96 -13.39
N TYR A 78 10.45 -0.23 -13.41
CA TYR A 78 9.48 -0.22 -12.32
C TYR A 78 8.07 -0.09 -12.87
N LYS A 79 7.07 -0.45 -12.06
CA LYS A 79 5.66 -0.31 -12.43
C LYS A 79 5.06 0.95 -11.82
N ARG A 80 4.16 1.59 -12.55
CA ARG A 80 3.21 2.58 -12.00
C ARG A 80 1.79 2.01 -12.07
N TYR A 81 1.03 2.19 -11.00
CA TYR A 81 -0.34 1.73 -10.84
C TYR A 81 -1.32 2.90 -10.90
N PHE A 82 -2.48 2.68 -11.50
CA PHE A 82 -3.53 3.71 -11.65
C PHE A 82 -4.91 3.08 -11.84
N ILE A 83 -5.95 3.86 -11.59
CA ILE A 83 -7.34 3.55 -11.93
C ILE A 83 -7.76 4.49 -13.06
N LEU A 84 -8.44 3.96 -14.08
CA LEU A 84 -9.04 4.75 -15.17
C LEU A 84 -10.45 5.22 -14.80
#